data_AF-A0A553KZY8-F1
#
_entry.id   AF-A0A553KZY8-F1
#
_cell.length_a   1.000
_cell.length_b   1.000
_cell.length_c   1.000
_cell.angle_alpha   90.00
_cell.angle_beta   90.00
_cell.angle_gamma   90.00
#
_symmetry.space_group_name_H-M   'P 1'
#
loop_
_entity.id
_entity.type
_entity.pdbx_description
1 polymer ?
#
loop_
_entity_poly.entity_id
_entity_poly.type
_entity_poly.pdbx_seq_one_letter_code
_entity_poly.pdbx_strand_id
1 'polypeptide(L)'
;MKLNYQLAHQRLLADSADKKVLELLSATKGFQQPDINSLSAKQFLNIAKHLELTEASVRMALSRQTKQGKLNRDDGRYTLTRNQNPYVVPRFWLDIKYRCQPWKQDWLLVSFTDAKLSITVSRRLVRRMELLGLKFVPNLGWLRPNNLSELQQEVSYDLSNATQSNDFVCAILTSLDTNQQVRFQKLWPLAQLNQFYVDAEIYISEEMNRTESLPDDDILKRSFAIGRLLVEQLSIDPWLPEEMIDVNARERLIRTSTSYYQQIKPAWLNILDQD
;
A
#
# COMPACT_ATOMS: atom_id res chain seq x y z
N MET A 1 -1.98 14.87 4.43
CA MET A 1 -2.56 14.09 5.55
C MET A 1 -1.44 13.86 6.56
N LYS A 2 -1.65 14.01 7.88
CA LYS A 2 -0.56 13.92 8.86
C LYS A 2 -0.60 12.57 9.59
N LEU A 3 0.56 11.92 9.76
CA LEU A 3 0.66 10.76 10.64
C LEU A 3 0.42 11.20 12.09
N ASN A 4 -0.40 10.44 12.82
CA ASN A 4 -0.79 10.77 14.18
C ASN A 4 -1.20 9.48 14.91
N TYR A 5 -0.54 9.19 16.04
CA TYR A 5 -0.81 8.00 16.83
C TYR A 5 -2.24 7.95 17.40
N GLN A 6 -2.79 9.05 17.92
CA GLN A 6 -4.15 9.05 18.48
C GLN A 6 -5.18 8.71 17.40
N LEU A 7 -5.04 9.30 16.20
CA LEU A 7 -5.89 8.98 15.05
C LEU A 7 -5.71 7.51 14.63
N ALA A 8 -4.47 7.04 14.53
CA ALA A 8 -4.16 5.67 14.14
C ALA A 8 -4.73 4.65 15.14
N HIS A 9 -4.58 4.93 16.43
CA HIS A 9 -5.10 4.13 17.53
C HIS A 9 -6.63 4.11 17.54
N GLN A 10 -7.29 5.27 17.39
CA GLN A 10 -8.75 5.34 17.31
C GLN A 10 -9.29 4.53 16.13
N ARG A 11 -8.63 4.59 14.96
CA ARG A 11 -9.00 3.78 13.80
C ARG A 11 -8.79 2.29 14.08
N LEU A 12 -7.67 1.93 14.71
CA LEU A 12 -7.40 0.56 15.13
C LEU A 12 -8.49 0.01 16.05
N LEU A 13 -8.98 0.79 17.01
CA LEU A 13 -10.09 0.37 17.88
C LEU A 13 -11.40 0.15 17.12
N ALA A 14 -11.67 0.95 16.09
CA ALA A 14 -12.89 0.85 15.28
C ALA A 14 -12.85 -0.26 14.21
N ASP A 15 -11.68 -0.78 13.87
CA ASP A 15 -11.52 -1.77 12.81
C ASP A 15 -11.98 -3.17 13.24
N SER A 16 -12.58 -3.89 12.30
CA SER A 16 -12.97 -5.29 12.50
C SER A 16 -11.75 -6.22 12.63
N ALA A 17 -11.94 -7.35 13.32
CA ALA A 17 -10.92 -8.40 13.40
C ALA A 17 -10.48 -8.89 12.01
N ASP A 18 -11.42 -8.99 11.07
CA ASP A 18 -11.17 -9.32 9.66
C ASP A 18 -10.10 -8.41 9.03
N LYS A 19 -10.20 -7.10 9.26
CA LYS A 19 -9.28 -6.11 8.69
C LYS A 19 -7.91 -6.17 9.38
N LYS A 20 -7.91 -6.21 10.72
CA LYS A 20 -6.68 -6.31 11.52
C LYS A 20 -5.84 -7.54 11.18
N VAL A 21 -6.47 -8.70 10.97
CA VAL A 21 -5.78 -9.95 10.58
C VAL A 21 -5.04 -9.81 9.25
N LEU A 22 -5.68 -9.21 8.23
CA LEU A 22 -5.05 -8.98 6.94
C LEU A 22 -3.87 -8.00 7.04
N GLU A 23 -4.04 -6.93 7.80
CA GLU A 23 -3.02 -5.90 7.94
C GLU A 23 -1.83 -6.34 8.79
N LEU A 24 -2.03 -7.29 9.71
CA LEU A 24 -0.95 -7.89 10.49
C LEU A 24 0.01 -8.69 9.60
N LEU A 25 -0.51 -9.47 8.65
CA LEU A 25 0.32 -10.11 7.62
C LEU A 25 0.97 -9.09 6.67
N SER A 26 0.29 -7.99 6.38
CA SER A 26 0.88 -6.89 5.60
C SER A 26 2.02 -6.19 6.36
N ALA A 27 1.87 -5.97 7.67
CA ALA A 27 2.84 -5.28 8.51
C ALA A 27 4.11 -6.12 8.72
N THR A 28 3.96 -7.43 8.91
CA THR A 28 5.10 -8.36 9.05
C THR A 28 5.96 -8.45 7.80
N LYS A 29 5.40 -8.17 6.63
CA LYS A 29 6.17 -8.00 5.40
C LYS A 29 7.18 -6.86 5.47
N GLY A 30 6.91 -5.82 6.25
CA GLY A 30 7.83 -4.72 6.50
C GLY A 30 9.15 -5.12 7.16
N PHE A 31 9.19 -6.29 7.82
CA PHE A 31 10.42 -6.84 8.39
C PHE A 31 11.34 -7.49 7.36
N GLN A 32 10.87 -7.64 6.12
CA GLN A 32 11.61 -8.20 4.99
C GLN A 32 12.24 -9.57 5.30
N GLN A 33 11.56 -10.39 6.11
CA GLN A 33 11.98 -11.76 6.40
C GLN A 33 11.01 -12.77 5.78
N PRO A 34 11.51 -13.73 4.98
CA PRO A 34 10.67 -14.74 4.32
C PRO A 34 9.76 -15.49 5.30
N ASP A 35 10.29 -15.85 6.46
CA ASP A 35 9.61 -16.71 7.43
C ASP A 35 8.44 -16.02 8.16
N ILE A 36 8.44 -14.68 8.21
CA ILE A 36 7.40 -13.88 8.88
C ILE A 36 6.31 -13.42 7.90
N ASN A 37 6.47 -13.65 6.60
CA ASN A 37 5.41 -13.42 5.63
C ASN A 37 4.24 -14.44 5.75
N SER A 38 4.41 -15.43 6.64
CA SER A 38 3.40 -16.40 7.04
C SER A 38 3.32 -16.43 8.56
N LEU A 39 2.13 -16.62 9.13
CA LEU A 39 1.95 -16.71 10.58
C LEU A 39 1.09 -17.92 10.95
N SER A 40 1.46 -18.61 12.02
CA SER A 40 0.62 -19.67 12.59
C SER A 40 -0.58 -19.10 13.33
N ALA A 41 -1.62 -19.92 13.57
CA ALA A 41 -2.73 -19.51 14.42
C ALA A 41 -2.25 -19.08 15.82
N LYS A 42 -1.24 -19.76 16.39
CA LYS A 42 -0.65 -19.40 17.70
C LYS A 42 -0.07 -17.99 17.66
N GLN A 43 0.72 -17.67 16.64
CA GLN A 43 1.33 -16.35 16.45
C GLN A 43 0.29 -15.22 16.33
N PHE A 44 -0.82 -15.46 15.62
CA PHE A 44 -1.93 -14.52 15.59
C PHE A 44 -2.55 -14.30 16.97
N LEU A 45 -2.73 -15.36 17.75
CA LEU A 45 -3.32 -15.28 19.08
C LEU A 45 -2.41 -14.58 20.07
N ASN A 46 -1.09 -14.78 19.97
CA ASN A 46 -0.12 -14.05 20.78
C ASN A 46 -0.25 -12.53 20.54
N ILE A 47 -0.22 -12.09 19.29
CA ILE A 47 -0.39 -10.66 18.96
C ILE A 47 -1.80 -10.16 19.34
N ALA A 48 -2.85 -10.98 19.17
CA ALA A 48 -4.22 -10.59 19.45
C ALA A 48 -4.46 -10.15 20.90
N LYS A 49 -3.77 -10.79 21.86
CA LYS A 49 -3.81 -10.41 23.29
C LYS A 49 -3.42 -8.96 23.52
N HIS A 50 -2.55 -8.42 22.67
CA HIS A 50 -2.03 -7.05 22.75
C HIS A 50 -2.83 -6.04 21.93
N LEU A 51 -3.69 -6.49 20.99
CA LEU A 51 -4.43 -5.62 20.07
C LEU A 51 -5.93 -5.55 20.35
N GLU A 52 -6.33 -5.86 21.58
CA GLU A 52 -7.73 -5.90 22.04
C GLU A 52 -8.60 -6.80 21.16
N LEU A 53 -8.03 -7.90 20.70
CA LEU A 53 -8.70 -8.91 19.89
C LEU A 53 -8.96 -10.15 20.72
N THR A 54 -10.20 -10.64 20.70
CA THR A 54 -10.52 -11.91 21.35
C THR A 54 -10.07 -13.08 20.48
N GLU A 55 -9.65 -14.18 21.09
CA GLU A 55 -9.28 -15.41 20.39
C GLU A 55 -10.38 -15.89 19.43
N ALA A 56 -11.64 -15.86 19.88
CA ALA A 56 -12.79 -16.21 19.06
C ALA A 56 -12.89 -15.35 17.79
N SER A 57 -12.72 -14.02 17.93
CA SER A 57 -12.78 -13.10 16.79
C SER A 57 -11.68 -13.36 15.76
N VAL A 58 -10.47 -13.68 16.22
CA VAL A 58 -9.31 -13.99 15.36
C VAL A 58 -9.53 -15.29 14.60
N ARG A 59 -9.95 -16.35 15.28
CA ARG A 59 -10.22 -17.65 14.64
C ARG A 59 -11.33 -17.54 13.59
N MET A 60 -12.40 -16.80 13.91
CA MET A 60 -13.48 -16.51 12.96
C MET A 60 -12.98 -15.71 11.76
N ALA A 61 -12.18 -14.66 11.99
CA ALA A 61 -11.59 -13.85 10.92
C ALA A 61 -10.69 -14.69 10.01
N LEU A 62 -9.77 -15.49 10.56
CA LEU A 62 -8.90 -16.37 9.78
C LEU A 62 -9.70 -17.33 8.89
N SER A 63 -10.72 -17.99 9.45
CA SER A 63 -11.61 -18.87 8.71
C SER A 63 -12.36 -18.13 7.59
N ARG A 64 -12.92 -16.96 7.90
CA ARG A 64 -13.67 -16.15 6.95
C ARG A 64 -12.81 -15.61 5.82
N GLN A 65 -11.64 -15.07 6.11
CA GLN A 65 -10.70 -14.54 5.10
C GLN A 65 -10.15 -15.66 4.21
N THR A 66 -9.92 -16.85 4.76
CA THR A 66 -9.53 -18.04 3.98
C THR A 66 -10.67 -18.46 3.04
N LYS A 67 -11.92 -18.54 3.53
CA LYS A 67 -13.10 -18.86 2.71
C LYS A 67 -13.35 -17.82 1.61
N GLN A 68 -13.01 -16.56 1.86
CA GLN A 68 -13.09 -15.47 0.87
C GLN A 68 -11.92 -15.46 -0.13
N GLY A 69 -10.96 -16.37 -0.01
CA GLY A 69 -9.79 -16.45 -0.90
C GLY A 69 -8.82 -15.28 -0.74
N LYS A 70 -8.82 -14.61 0.42
CA LYS A 70 -7.87 -13.53 0.75
C LYS A 70 -6.66 -14.01 1.52
N LEU A 71 -6.82 -15.12 2.25
CA LEU A 71 -5.73 -15.85 2.89
C LEU A 71 -5.61 -17.24 2.28
N ASN A 72 -4.38 -17.69 2.13
CA ASN A 72 -4.05 -19.09 1.92
C ASN A 72 -3.65 -19.70 3.25
N ARG A 73 -4.06 -20.95 3.49
CA ARG A 73 -3.64 -21.74 4.65
C ARG A 73 -2.86 -22.95 4.16
N ASP A 74 -1.61 -23.06 4.60
CA ASP A 74 -0.72 -24.18 4.29
C ASP A 74 0.02 -24.60 5.56
N ASP A 75 0.02 -25.89 5.86
CA ASP A 75 0.58 -26.49 7.09
C ASP A 75 0.29 -25.69 8.38
N GLY A 76 -0.96 -25.24 8.56
CA GLY A 76 -1.39 -24.47 9.74
C GLY A 76 -0.89 -23.02 9.80
N ARG A 77 -0.14 -22.56 8.79
CA ARG A 77 0.30 -21.17 8.61
C ARG A 77 -0.59 -20.45 7.61
N TYR A 78 -0.79 -19.16 7.82
CA TYR A 78 -1.60 -18.30 6.97
C TYR A 78 -0.72 -17.28 6.26
N THR A 79 -0.99 -17.08 4.97
CA THR A 79 -0.34 -16.08 4.12
C THR A 79 -1.39 -15.28 3.37
N LEU A 80 -1.06 -14.05 2.97
CA LEU A 80 -1.90 -13.29 2.05
C LEU A 80 -1.92 -14.01 0.69
N THR A 81 -3.12 -14.18 0.12
CA THR A 81 -3.25 -14.76 -1.22
C THR A 81 -2.57 -13.86 -2.24
N ARG A 82 -1.69 -14.43 -3.06
CA ARG A 82 -0.95 -13.70 -4.10
C ARG A 82 -1.93 -13.09 -5.11
N ASN A 83 -1.64 -11.87 -5.57
CA ASN A 83 -2.39 -11.29 -6.67
C ASN A 83 -2.19 -12.14 -7.93
N GLN A 84 -3.27 -12.42 -8.64
CA GLN A 84 -3.24 -13.18 -9.90
C GLN A 84 -2.61 -12.40 -11.05
N ASN A 85 -2.60 -11.07 -10.98
CA ASN A 85 -1.90 -10.24 -11.94
C ASN A 85 -0.38 -10.35 -11.69
N PRO A 86 0.40 -10.91 -12.64
CA PRO A 86 1.82 -11.15 -12.45
C PRO A 86 2.65 -9.86 -12.44
N TYR A 87 2.10 -8.77 -13.01
CA TYR A 87 2.71 -7.45 -13.05
C TYR A 87 2.38 -6.63 -11.78
N VAL A 88 1.46 -7.14 -10.94
CA VAL A 88 1.22 -6.53 -9.62
C VAL A 88 2.38 -6.87 -8.72
N VAL A 89 3.19 -5.85 -8.50
CA VAL A 89 4.07 -5.84 -7.37
C VAL A 89 3.21 -5.75 -6.10
N PRO A 90 3.41 -6.65 -5.11
CA PRO A 90 2.71 -6.56 -3.83
C PRO A 90 2.80 -5.13 -3.30
N ARG A 91 1.67 -4.52 -2.94
CA ARG A 91 1.55 -3.09 -2.61
C ARG A 91 2.11 -2.77 -1.22
N PHE A 92 3.31 -3.23 -0.95
CA PHE A 92 4.15 -2.70 0.09
C PHE A 92 5.07 -1.69 -0.59
N TRP A 93 5.15 -0.49 -0.04
CA TRP A 93 5.89 0.63 -0.63
C TRP A 93 7.38 0.34 -0.86
N LEU A 94 7.94 -0.67 -0.16
CA LEU A 94 9.31 -1.14 -0.40
C LEU A 94 9.53 -1.73 -1.79
N ASP A 95 8.49 -2.26 -2.44
CA ASP A 95 8.67 -2.98 -3.70
C ASP A 95 8.50 -2.03 -4.90
N ILE A 96 7.56 -1.09 -4.82
CA ILE A 96 7.24 -0.15 -5.90
C ILE A 96 8.37 0.87 -6.16
N LYS A 97 9.22 1.19 -5.16
CA LYS A 97 10.37 2.07 -5.37
C LYS A 97 11.33 1.56 -6.44
N TYR A 98 11.43 0.25 -6.62
CA TYR A 98 12.29 -0.38 -7.64
C TYR A 98 11.70 -0.33 -9.05
N ARG A 99 10.45 0.12 -9.20
CA ARG A 99 9.79 0.30 -10.49
C ARG A 99 10.01 1.69 -11.08
N CYS A 100 10.41 2.67 -10.26
CA CYS A 100 10.64 4.03 -10.71
C CYS A 100 11.77 4.06 -11.76
N GLN A 101 11.50 4.68 -12.89
CA GLN A 101 12.45 4.92 -13.98
C GLN A 101 12.54 6.42 -14.26
N PRO A 102 13.66 6.90 -14.85
CA PRO A 102 13.74 8.26 -15.37
C PRO A 102 12.59 8.54 -16.35
N TRP A 103 11.90 9.65 -16.13
CA TRP A 103 10.75 10.01 -16.93
C TRP A 103 11.18 10.70 -18.22
N LYS A 104 10.61 10.30 -19.36
CA LYS A 104 10.98 10.84 -20.67
C LYS A 104 9.97 11.89 -21.16
N GLN A 105 9.30 12.54 -20.22
CA GLN A 105 8.18 13.45 -20.46
C GLN A 105 7.00 12.80 -21.22
N ASP A 106 6.92 11.46 -21.17
CA ASP A 106 5.91 10.64 -21.83
C ASP A 106 4.81 10.19 -20.87
N TRP A 107 3.58 10.08 -21.35
CA TRP A 107 2.43 9.85 -20.47
C TRP A 107 1.75 8.54 -20.83
N LEU A 108 1.44 7.72 -19.83
CA LEU A 108 0.55 6.59 -20.05
C LEU A 108 -0.88 7.12 -20.10
N LEU A 109 -1.52 6.93 -21.26
CA LEU A 109 -2.94 7.16 -21.47
C LEU A 109 -3.66 5.82 -21.54
N VAL A 110 -4.75 5.71 -20.78
CA VAL A 110 -5.64 4.57 -20.78
C VAL A 110 -7.05 5.08 -21.01
N SER A 111 -7.60 4.80 -22.18
CA SER A 111 -8.94 5.20 -22.57
C SER A 111 -9.73 3.95 -22.91
N PHE A 112 -10.83 3.72 -22.23
CA PHE A 112 -11.71 2.60 -22.53
C PHE A 112 -13.12 3.13 -22.69
N THR A 113 -13.85 2.57 -23.64
CA THR A 113 -15.26 2.89 -23.78
C THR A 113 -16.00 2.33 -22.58
N ASP A 114 -16.90 3.13 -22.01
CA ASP A 114 -17.72 2.79 -20.84
C ASP A 114 -18.82 1.79 -21.19
N ALA A 115 -18.47 0.75 -21.98
CA ALA A 115 -19.37 -0.25 -22.51
C ALA A 115 -20.07 -0.99 -21.37
N LYS A 116 -21.28 -0.55 -21.00
CA LYS A 116 -22.20 -1.12 -19.99
C LYS A 116 -21.51 -1.87 -18.84
N LEU A 117 -20.43 -1.33 -18.29
CA LEU A 117 -19.75 -1.95 -17.16
C LEU A 117 -20.71 -1.88 -15.97
N SER A 118 -20.81 -2.98 -15.22
CA SER A 118 -21.59 -2.92 -13.98
C SER A 118 -20.95 -1.92 -13.02
N ILE A 119 -21.77 -1.26 -12.20
CA ILE A 119 -21.31 -0.28 -11.21
C ILE A 119 -20.18 -0.84 -10.33
N THR A 120 -20.25 -2.14 -10.00
CA THR A 120 -19.24 -2.85 -9.21
C THR A 120 -17.90 -2.94 -9.94
N VAL A 121 -17.91 -3.27 -11.23
CA VAL A 121 -16.69 -3.35 -12.05
C VAL A 121 -16.09 -1.97 -12.23
N SER A 122 -16.89 -0.95 -12.54
CA SER A 122 -16.40 0.43 -12.69
C SER A 122 -15.75 0.95 -11.41
N ARG A 123 -16.38 0.75 -10.24
CA ARG A 123 -15.80 1.14 -8.94
C ARG A 123 -14.48 0.42 -8.65
N ARG A 124 -14.39 -0.87 -8.97
CA ARG A 124 -13.16 -1.65 -8.80
C ARG A 124 -12.04 -1.11 -9.69
N LEU A 125 -12.35 -0.79 -10.95
CA LEU A 125 -11.40 -0.22 -11.90
C LEU A 125 -10.93 1.16 -11.47
N VAL A 126 -11.85 2.07 -11.13
CA VAL A 126 -11.52 3.40 -10.58
C VAL A 126 -10.52 3.27 -9.43
N ARG A 127 -10.86 2.45 -8.42
CA ARG A 127 -9.98 2.24 -7.27
C ARG A 127 -8.62 1.68 -7.69
N ARG A 128 -8.58 0.77 -8.67
CA ARG A 128 -7.34 0.18 -9.17
C ARG A 128 -6.46 1.21 -9.89
N MET A 129 -7.07 2.07 -10.71
CA MET A 129 -6.38 3.14 -11.42
C MET A 129 -5.83 4.20 -10.46
N GLU A 130 -6.62 4.60 -9.47
CA GLU A 130 -6.19 5.53 -8.42
C GLU A 130 -5.04 4.95 -7.60
N LEU A 131 -5.12 3.67 -7.25
CA LEU A 131 -4.04 2.94 -6.59
C LEU A 131 -2.78 2.84 -7.44
N LEU A 132 -2.89 2.94 -8.76
CA LEU A 132 -1.76 3.04 -9.69
C LEU A 132 -1.40 4.49 -10.00
N GLY A 133 -1.92 5.46 -9.25
CA GLY A 133 -1.59 6.88 -9.42
C GLY A 133 -2.19 7.54 -10.67
N LEU A 134 -3.05 6.86 -11.43
CA LEU A 134 -3.71 7.45 -12.59
C LEU A 134 -4.78 8.45 -12.17
N LYS A 135 -4.95 9.50 -12.98
CA LYS A 135 -5.99 10.51 -12.83
C LYS A 135 -6.88 10.55 -14.05
N PHE A 136 -8.18 10.62 -13.84
CA PHE A 136 -9.15 10.71 -14.91
C PHE A 136 -9.21 12.14 -15.46
N VAL A 137 -9.12 12.25 -16.79
CA VAL A 137 -9.25 13.49 -17.55
C VAL A 137 -10.47 13.38 -18.46
N PRO A 138 -11.49 14.24 -18.30
CA PRO A 138 -12.68 14.22 -19.16
C PRO A 138 -12.33 14.30 -20.65
N ASN A 139 -13.04 13.53 -21.48
CA ASN A 139 -12.86 13.42 -22.93
C ASN A 139 -11.50 12.87 -23.40
N LEU A 140 -10.67 12.37 -22.48
CA LEU A 140 -9.37 11.76 -22.80
C LEU A 140 -9.27 10.35 -22.22
N GLY A 141 -9.45 10.21 -20.90
CA GLY A 141 -9.32 8.94 -20.19
C GLY A 141 -8.46 9.06 -18.93
N TRP A 142 -7.92 7.93 -18.47
CA TRP A 142 -6.99 7.87 -17.33
C TRP A 142 -5.57 8.17 -17.78
N LEU A 143 -4.87 9.00 -17.03
CA LEU A 143 -3.55 9.50 -17.40
C LEU A 143 -2.59 9.48 -16.21
N ARG A 144 -1.32 9.18 -16.46
CA ARG A 144 -0.20 9.48 -15.54
C ARG A 144 1.14 9.60 -16.27
N PRO A 145 2.18 10.17 -15.64
CA PRO A 145 3.55 10.02 -16.12
C PRO A 145 3.93 8.54 -16.28
N ASN A 146 4.59 8.20 -17.38
CA ASN A 146 5.04 6.85 -17.70
C ASN A 146 6.42 6.55 -17.09
N ASN A 147 6.53 6.70 -15.78
CA ASN A 147 7.80 6.57 -15.05
C ASN A 147 7.91 5.27 -14.22
N LEU A 148 7.00 4.31 -14.43
CA LEU A 148 7.01 3.02 -13.74
C LEU A 148 7.20 1.88 -14.73
N SER A 149 8.13 0.98 -14.43
CA SER A 149 8.32 -0.26 -15.20
C SER A 149 7.07 -1.13 -15.17
N GLU A 150 6.77 -1.77 -16.31
CA GLU A 150 5.68 -2.72 -16.50
C GLU A 150 4.26 -2.18 -16.24
N LEU A 151 4.11 -0.86 -16.05
CA LEU A 151 2.84 -0.23 -15.71
C LEU A 151 1.78 -0.43 -16.80
N GLN A 152 2.17 -0.31 -18.07
CA GLN A 152 1.26 -0.50 -19.19
C GLN A 152 0.69 -1.93 -19.20
N GLN A 153 1.54 -2.93 -18.93
CA GLN A 153 1.17 -4.34 -18.84
C GLN A 153 0.26 -4.59 -17.65
N GLU A 154 0.59 -4.02 -16.49
CA GLU A 154 -0.23 -4.13 -15.26
C GLU A 154 -1.63 -3.57 -15.47
N VAL A 155 -1.75 -2.37 -16.05
CA VAL A 155 -3.04 -1.74 -16.34
C VAL A 155 -3.83 -2.53 -17.38
N SER A 156 -3.17 -2.99 -18.44
CA SER A 156 -3.83 -3.76 -19.50
C SER A 156 -4.37 -5.09 -18.97
N TYR A 157 -3.60 -5.78 -18.11
CA TYR A 157 -4.06 -7.01 -17.45
C TYR A 157 -5.27 -6.74 -16.55
N ASP A 158 -5.20 -5.69 -15.72
CA ASP A 158 -6.28 -5.35 -14.80
C ASP A 158 -7.57 -5.00 -15.53
N LEU A 159 -7.47 -4.25 -16.63
CA LEU A 159 -8.61 -3.92 -17.49
C LEU A 159 -9.20 -5.18 -18.10
N SER A 160 -8.38 -5.96 -18.82
CA SER A 160 -8.83 -7.18 -19.53
C SER A 160 -9.51 -8.16 -18.57
N ASN A 161 -8.90 -8.40 -17.41
CA ASN A 161 -9.47 -9.29 -16.40
C ASN A 161 -10.76 -8.73 -15.78
N ALA A 162 -10.85 -7.41 -15.63
CA ALA A 162 -12.01 -6.80 -14.99
C ALA A 162 -13.22 -6.66 -15.91
N THR A 163 -13.00 -6.35 -17.18
CA THR A 163 -14.04 -6.14 -18.19
C THR A 163 -14.37 -7.42 -18.97
N GLN A 164 -13.48 -8.43 -18.92
CA GLN A 164 -13.53 -9.60 -19.81
C GLN A 164 -13.51 -9.19 -21.30
N SER A 165 -12.86 -8.06 -21.61
CA SER A 165 -12.77 -7.46 -22.93
C SER A 165 -11.45 -6.71 -23.11
N ASN A 166 -10.98 -6.65 -24.36
CA ASN A 166 -9.82 -5.87 -24.77
C ASN A 166 -10.21 -4.55 -25.46
N ASP A 167 -11.46 -4.09 -25.29
CA ASP A 167 -11.99 -2.86 -25.87
C ASP A 167 -11.52 -1.61 -25.11
N PHE A 168 -10.20 -1.44 -25.08
CA PHE A 168 -9.53 -0.29 -24.50
C PHE A 168 -8.28 0.06 -25.28
N VAL A 169 -7.92 1.34 -25.20
CA VAL A 169 -6.68 1.90 -25.72
C VAL A 169 -5.75 2.15 -24.55
N CYS A 170 -4.56 1.56 -24.61
CA CYS A 170 -3.48 1.80 -23.67
C CYS A 170 -2.28 2.28 -24.48
N ALA A 171 -2.00 3.58 -24.44
CA ALA A 171 -1.05 4.24 -25.32
C ALA A 171 -0.06 5.11 -24.52
N ILE A 172 1.13 5.32 -25.10
CA ILE A 172 2.08 6.31 -24.60
C ILE A 172 1.92 7.59 -25.41
N LEU A 173 1.55 8.67 -24.74
CA LEU A 173 1.49 10.00 -25.33
C LEU A 173 2.86 10.66 -25.20
N THR A 174 3.42 11.04 -26.33
CA THR A 174 4.64 11.85 -26.43
C THR A 174 4.31 13.19 -27.08
N SER A 175 5.27 14.13 -27.05
CA SER A 175 5.17 15.38 -27.82
C SER A 175 3.99 16.28 -27.45
N LEU A 176 3.56 16.25 -26.18
CA LEU A 176 2.59 17.20 -25.65
C LEU A 176 3.19 18.60 -25.58
N ASP A 177 2.43 19.61 -25.96
CA ASP A 177 2.85 20.99 -25.78
C ASP A 177 2.98 21.37 -24.29
N THR A 178 3.77 22.40 -24.02
CA THR A 178 4.08 22.84 -22.65
C THR A 178 2.83 23.15 -21.83
N ASN A 179 1.79 23.74 -22.43
CA ASN A 179 0.57 24.08 -21.72
C ASN A 179 -0.19 22.82 -21.29
N GLN A 180 -0.27 21.81 -22.17
CA GLN A 180 -0.85 20.50 -21.84
C GLN A 180 -0.07 19.79 -20.74
N GLN A 181 1.27 19.79 -20.81
CA GLN A 181 2.11 19.18 -19.77
C GLN A 181 1.86 19.83 -18.41
N VAL A 182 1.87 21.17 -18.33
CA VAL A 182 1.59 21.92 -17.10
C VAL A 182 0.18 21.63 -16.58
N ARG A 183 -0.81 21.52 -17.47
CA ARG A 183 -2.19 21.19 -17.09
C ARG A 183 -2.28 19.78 -16.50
N PHE A 184 -1.62 18.80 -17.10
CA PHE A 184 -1.66 17.42 -16.60
C PHE A 184 -0.92 17.28 -15.28
N GLN A 185 0.24 17.92 -15.10
CA GLN A 185 0.96 17.87 -13.82
C GLN A 185 0.10 18.40 -12.64
N LYS A 186 -0.80 19.35 -12.88
CA LYS A 186 -1.75 19.89 -11.88
C LYS A 186 -2.85 18.90 -11.44
N LEU A 187 -2.97 17.72 -12.06
CA LEU A 187 -3.93 16.68 -11.65
C LEU A 187 -3.55 16.06 -10.29
N TRP A 188 -2.30 16.22 -9.85
CA TRP A 188 -1.81 15.75 -8.55
C TRP A 188 -1.57 16.92 -7.60
N PRO A 189 -1.84 16.75 -6.29
CA PRO A 189 -1.61 17.77 -5.28
C PRO A 189 -0.12 17.78 -4.85
N LEU A 190 0.77 18.20 -5.76
CA LEU A 190 2.24 18.08 -5.59
C LEU A 190 2.77 18.67 -4.27
N ALA A 191 2.29 19.86 -3.89
CA ALA A 191 2.67 20.48 -2.63
C ALA A 191 2.26 19.65 -1.41
N GLN A 192 1.09 19.01 -1.44
CA GLN A 192 0.62 18.17 -0.34
C GLN A 192 1.41 16.85 -0.25
N LEU A 193 1.84 16.30 -1.40
CA LEU A 193 2.70 15.11 -1.44
C LEU A 193 4.06 15.42 -0.83
N ASN A 194 4.71 16.51 -1.27
CA ASN A 194 6.01 16.91 -0.74
C ASN A 194 5.96 17.21 0.76
N GLN A 195 4.92 17.93 1.22
CA GLN A 195 4.73 18.20 2.64
C GLN A 195 4.51 16.90 3.43
N PHE A 196 3.73 15.96 2.89
CA PHE A 196 3.53 14.66 3.53
C PHE A 196 4.85 13.91 3.71
N TYR A 197 5.76 13.92 2.72
CA TYR A 197 7.04 13.23 2.84
C TYR A 197 7.87 13.74 4.02
N VAL A 198 7.99 15.07 4.13
CA VAL A 198 8.74 15.72 5.21
C VAL A 198 8.07 15.49 6.57
N ASP A 199 6.76 15.72 6.67
CA ASP A 199 6.03 15.56 7.92
C ASP A 199 6.06 14.11 8.44
N ALA A 200 5.92 13.15 7.52
CA ALA A 200 5.96 11.73 7.86
C ALA A 200 7.37 11.29 8.25
N GLU A 201 8.42 11.79 7.58
CA GLU A 201 9.82 11.50 7.95
C GLU A 201 10.09 11.93 9.41
N ILE A 202 9.73 13.17 9.74
CA ILE A 202 9.87 13.72 11.10
C ILE A 202 9.07 12.87 12.09
N TYR A 203 7.81 12.58 11.78
CA TYR A 203 6.95 11.80 12.67
C TYR A 203 7.51 10.41 12.97
N ILE A 204 7.96 9.68 11.94
CA ILE A 204 8.52 8.34 12.13
C ILE A 204 9.83 8.41 12.90
N SER A 205 10.66 9.45 12.68
CA SER A 205 11.89 9.64 13.45
C SER A 205 11.61 9.90 14.94
N GLU A 206 10.57 10.66 15.26
CA GLU A 206 10.11 10.83 16.64
C GLU A 206 9.55 9.53 17.23
N GLU A 207 8.79 8.75 16.46
CA GLU A 207 8.30 7.45 16.91
C GLU A 207 9.45 6.47 17.17
N MET A 208 10.50 6.46 16.35
CA MET A 208 11.72 5.68 16.61
C MET A 208 12.27 5.99 18.00
N ASN A 209 12.54 7.27 18.30
CA ASN A 209 13.05 7.69 19.61
C ASN A 209 12.12 7.30 20.76
N ARG A 210 10.80 7.43 20.57
CA ARG A 210 9.80 7.02 21.57
C ARG A 210 9.83 5.52 21.83
N THR A 211 9.98 4.69 20.80
CA THR A 211 9.95 3.24 20.93
C THR A 211 11.21 2.62 21.51
N GLU A 212 12.33 3.34 21.61
CA GLU A 212 13.59 2.81 22.16
C GLU A 212 13.50 2.37 23.63
N SER A 213 12.62 3.00 24.41
CA SER A 213 12.50 2.77 25.86
C SER A 213 11.19 2.12 26.28
N LEU A 214 10.35 1.72 25.32
CA LEU A 214 9.05 1.12 25.60
C LEU A 214 9.16 -0.41 25.77
N PRO A 215 8.28 -1.02 26.57
CA PRO A 215 8.16 -2.47 26.61
C PRO A 215 7.60 -3.01 25.28
N ASP A 216 7.88 -4.28 25.00
CA ASP A 216 7.50 -4.92 23.72
C ASP A 216 6.01 -4.77 23.38
N ASP A 217 5.12 -4.89 24.38
CA ASP A 217 3.67 -4.73 24.22
C ASP A 217 3.28 -3.35 23.67
N ASP A 218 3.88 -2.29 24.22
CA ASP A 218 3.62 -0.92 23.78
C ASP A 218 4.26 -0.65 22.42
N ILE A 219 5.45 -1.19 22.15
CA ILE A 219 6.07 -1.12 20.82
C ILE A 219 5.14 -1.75 19.78
N LEU A 220 4.62 -2.95 20.03
CA LEU A 220 3.71 -3.66 19.13
C LEU A 220 2.44 -2.84 18.84
N LYS A 221 1.73 -2.38 19.88
CA LYS A 221 0.49 -1.58 19.71
C LYS A 221 0.74 -0.31 18.90
N ARG A 222 1.78 0.43 19.26
CA ARG A 222 2.14 1.69 18.60
C ARG A 222 2.53 1.49 17.16
N SER A 223 3.47 0.57 16.92
CA SER A 223 3.99 0.31 15.60
C SER A 223 2.97 -0.36 14.68
N PHE A 224 2.06 -1.17 15.20
CA PHE A 224 0.94 -1.68 14.40
C PHE A 224 0.00 -0.56 13.96
N ALA A 225 -0.39 0.34 14.87
CA ALA A 225 -1.24 1.47 14.53
C ALA A 225 -0.57 2.39 13.50
N ILE A 226 0.67 2.82 13.75
CA ILE A 226 1.41 3.73 12.85
C ILE A 226 1.79 3.06 11.54
N GLY A 227 2.31 1.83 11.59
CA GLY A 227 2.73 1.08 10.42
C GLY A 227 1.61 0.88 9.41
N ARG A 228 0.39 0.61 9.89
CA ARG A 228 -0.81 0.53 9.04
C ARG A 228 -1.12 1.85 8.35
N LEU A 229 -1.14 2.96 9.10
CA LEU A 229 -1.42 4.28 8.52
C LEU A 229 -0.36 4.67 7.50
N LEU A 230 0.91 4.38 7.78
CA LEU A 230 2.04 4.60 6.88
C LEU A 230 1.90 3.76 5.60
N VAL A 231 1.58 2.47 5.72
CA VAL A 231 1.34 1.59 4.57
C VAL A 231 0.16 2.09 3.76
N GLU A 232 -0.97 2.46 4.39
CA GLU A 232 -2.13 3.01 3.71
C GLU A 232 -1.76 4.26 2.88
N GLN A 233 -0.99 5.19 3.46
CA GLN A 233 -0.57 6.41 2.77
C GLN A 233 0.42 6.16 1.64
N LEU A 234 1.46 5.36 1.87
CA LEU A 234 2.45 5.07 0.84
C LEU A 234 1.91 4.13 -0.26
N SER A 235 0.88 3.35 0.03
CA SER A 235 0.19 2.50 -0.97
C SER A 235 -0.62 3.31 -1.99
N ILE A 236 -1.03 4.53 -1.62
CA ILE A 236 -1.75 5.46 -2.50
C ILE A 236 -0.84 6.58 -3.03
N ASP A 237 0.45 6.56 -2.68
CA ASP A 237 1.45 7.43 -3.30
C ASP A 237 1.46 7.17 -4.81
N PRO A 238 1.40 8.20 -5.67
CA PRO A 238 1.36 8.01 -7.12
C PRO A 238 2.71 7.58 -7.73
N TRP A 239 3.80 7.64 -6.96
CA TRP A 239 5.17 7.39 -7.41
C TRP A 239 5.54 8.24 -8.63
N LEU A 240 5.28 9.55 -8.52
CA LEU A 240 5.57 10.53 -9.57
C LEU A 240 7.08 10.70 -9.79
N PRO A 241 7.48 11.22 -10.96
CA PRO A 241 8.88 11.43 -11.31
C PRO A 241 9.47 12.67 -10.64
N GLU A 242 10.80 12.80 -10.67
CA GLU A 242 11.58 13.82 -9.94
C GLU A 242 11.30 15.25 -10.38
N GLU A 243 10.84 15.44 -11.62
CA GLU A 243 10.45 16.74 -12.14
C GLU A 243 9.15 17.27 -11.51
N MET A 244 8.38 16.40 -10.83
CA MET A 244 7.08 16.74 -10.23
C MET A 244 7.11 16.79 -8.71
N ILE A 245 8.01 16.08 -8.06
CA ILE A 245 8.04 15.93 -6.59
C ILE A 245 9.47 15.94 -6.05
N ASP A 246 9.61 16.20 -4.75
CA ASP A 246 10.90 16.03 -4.05
C ASP A 246 11.15 14.54 -3.79
N VAL A 247 11.82 13.88 -4.74
CA VAL A 247 12.18 12.46 -4.63
C VAL A 247 13.14 12.22 -3.47
N ASN A 248 14.01 13.17 -3.14
CA ASN A 248 14.92 13.03 -2.01
C ASN A 248 14.14 12.98 -0.68
N ALA A 249 13.12 13.82 -0.50
CA ALA A 249 12.24 13.75 0.67
C ALA A 249 11.50 12.41 0.75
N ARG A 250 10.97 11.91 -0.37
CA ARG A 250 10.32 10.59 -0.41
C ARG A 250 11.30 9.47 -0.05
N GLU A 251 12.53 9.51 -0.57
CA GLU A 251 13.56 8.51 -0.27
C GLU A 251 14.00 8.54 1.19
N ARG A 252 14.13 9.73 1.79
CA ARG A 252 14.39 9.85 3.23
C ARG A 252 13.26 9.23 4.04
N LEU A 253 11.99 9.53 3.74
CA LEU A 253 10.85 8.87 4.39
C LEU A 253 10.91 7.34 4.27
N ILE A 254 11.15 6.81 3.07
CA ILE A 254 11.28 5.36 2.82
C ILE A 254 12.40 4.76 3.67
N ARG A 255 13.57 5.40 3.72
CA ARG A 255 14.71 4.94 4.50
C ARG A 255 14.43 4.98 6.00
N THR A 256 13.94 6.10 6.52
CA THR A 256 13.57 6.25 7.94
C THR A 256 12.49 5.24 8.34
N SER A 257 11.49 5.02 7.49
CA SER A 257 10.47 3.98 7.69
C SER A 257 11.08 2.59 7.74
N THR A 258 12.01 2.28 6.84
CA THR A 258 12.71 0.97 6.83
C THR A 258 13.49 0.77 8.11
N SER A 259 14.23 1.80 8.56
CA SER A 259 14.96 1.77 9.84
C SER A 259 14.03 1.58 11.03
N TYR A 260 12.87 2.26 11.05
CA TYR A 260 11.85 2.07 12.08
C TYR A 260 11.35 0.63 12.14
N TYR A 261 11.01 0.02 10.99
CA TYR A 261 10.61 -1.39 10.93
C TYR A 261 11.71 -2.33 11.44
N GLN A 262 12.99 -2.06 11.18
CA GLN A 262 14.09 -2.87 11.73
C GLN A 262 14.25 -2.68 13.25
N GLN A 263 14.04 -1.47 13.77
CA GLN A 263 14.15 -1.17 15.19
C GLN A 263 13.06 -1.87 16.02
N ILE A 264 11.80 -1.85 15.56
CA ILE A 264 10.67 -2.45 16.29
C ILE A 264 10.61 -3.98 16.16
N LYS A 265 11.30 -4.54 15.18
CA LYS A 265 11.22 -5.96 14.82
C LYS A 265 11.53 -6.91 15.98
N PRO A 266 12.58 -6.71 16.80
CA PRO A 266 12.85 -7.60 17.94
C PRO A 266 11.66 -7.71 18.90
N ALA A 267 11.00 -6.60 19.23
CA ALA A 267 9.82 -6.59 20.09
C ALA A 267 8.65 -7.41 19.50
N TRP A 268 8.45 -7.31 18.18
CA TRP A 268 7.47 -8.14 17.48
C TRP A 268 7.80 -9.63 17.54
N LEU A 269 9.08 -9.99 17.35
CA LEU A 269 9.53 -11.39 17.42
C LEU A 269 9.34 -11.96 18.83
N ASN A 270 9.72 -11.22 19.86
CA ASN A 270 9.54 -11.63 21.25
C ASN A 270 8.08 -11.96 21.54
N ILE A 271 7.13 -11.16 21.05
CA ILE A 271 5.70 -11.42 21.24
C ILE A 271 5.21 -12.58 20.38
N LEU A 272 5.66 -12.69 19.13
CA LEU A 272 5.28 -13.77 18.23
C LEU A 272 5.69 -15.14 18.80
N ASP A 273 6.89 -15.22 19.37
CA ASP A 273 7.51 -16.45 19.85
C ASP A 273 7.22 -16.74 21.32
N GLN A 274 6.42 -15.90 22.00
CA GLN A 274 5.95 -16.17 23.36
C GLN A 274 5.20 -17.51 23.45
N ASP A 275 5.50 -18.27 24.51
CA ASP A 275 4.93 -19.60 24.72
C ASP A 275 3.44 -19.61 25.11
#